data_AF-A0A366BUG5-F1
#
_entry.id   AF-A0A366BUG5-F1
#
_cell.length_a   1.000
_cell.length_b   1.000
_cell.length_c   1.000
_cell.angle_alpha   90.00
_cell.angle_beta   90.00
_cell.angle_gamma   90.00
#
_symmetry.space_group_name_H-M   'P 1'
#
loop_
_entity.id
_entity.type
_entity.pdbx_description
1 polymer ?
#
loop_
_entity_poly.entity_id
_entity_poly.type
_entity_poly.pdbx_seq_one_letter_code
_entity_poly.pdbx_strand_id
1 'polypeptide(L)'
;MRSLTLVLALTLPLGVALPALGQSVTVTGANGATLSKDRTCLRGNGAANCETTTTATGANGQTGSKTRFRTSEPGSSTTTVDRTGPNGQTRGQSRTVTVSR
;
A
#
# COMPACT_ATOMS: atom_id res chain seq x y z
N MET A 1 17.10 47.60 -33.55
CA MET A 1 17.08 47.37 -32.09
C MET A 1 16.60 45.94 -31.88
N ARG A 2 17.45 45.08 -31.29
CA ARG A 2 17.28 43.61 -31.24
C ARG A 2 16.21 43.25 -30.19
N SER A 3 15.12 42.62 -30.63
CA SER A 3 14.14 42.00 -29.74
C SER A 3 14.74 40.70 -29.19
N LEU A 4 15.01 40.67 -27.89
CA LEU A 4 15.56 39.51 -27.19
C LEU A 4 14.38 38.66 -26.68
N THR A 5 14.08 37.54 -27.34
CA THR A 5 13.03 36.62 -26.90
C THR A 5 13.64 35.62 -25.90
N LEU A 6 13.42 35.85 -24.60
CA LEU A 6 13.78 34.90 -23.55
C LEU A 6 12.79 33.73 -23.57
N VAL A 7 13.24 32.57 -24.05
CA VAL A 7 12.50 31.30 -23.90
C VAL A 7 12.92 30.66 -22.58
N LEU A 8 12.07 30.80 -21.57
CA LEU A 8 12.20 30.11 -20.29
C LEU A 8 11.82 28.64 -20.48
N ALA A 9 12.78 27.79 -20.84
CA ALA A 9 12.59 26.34 -20.93
C ALA A 9 12.59 25.74 -19.52
N LEU A 10 11.41 25.68 -18.90
CA LEU A 10 11.19 24.97 -17.64
C LEU A 10 11.17 23.46 -17.92
N THR A 11 12.35 22.83 -17.97
CA THR A 11 12.48 21.37 -18.04
C THR A 11 12.14 20.78 -16.67
N LEU A 12 10.84 20.55 -16.42
CA LEU A 12 10.45 19.69 -15.30
C LEU A 12 10.90 18.25 -15.63
N PRO A 13 11.71 17.60 -14.78
CA PRO A 13 11.83 16.16 -14.85
C PRO A 13 10.46 15.58 -14.48
N LEU A 14 9.73 15.10 -15.48
CA LEU A 14 8.50 14.31 -15.34
C LEU A 14 8.84 12.92 -14.76
N GLY A 15 9.37 12.91 -13.54
CA GLY A 15 9.49 11.73 -12.69
C GLY A 15 8.33 11.65 -11.72
N VAL A 16 7.10 11.88 -12.20
CA VAL A 16 5.90 11.76 -11.36
C VAL A 16 5.65 10.28 -11.16
N ALA A 17 6.07 9.75 -10.02
CA ALA A 17 5.62 8.45 -9.54
C ALA A 17 4.09 8.54 -9.39
N LEU A 18 3.36 8.05 -10.40
CA LEU A 18 1.91 7.95 -10.33
C LEU A 18 1.57 7.08 -9.11
N PRO A 19 0.82 7.59 -8.11
CA PRO A 19 0.32 6.73 -7.05
C PRO A 19 -0.55 5.66 -7.72
N ALA A 20 -0.24 4.38 -7.52
CA ALA A 20 -1.15 3.34 -7.99
C ALA A 20 -2.46 3.56 -7.21
N LEU A 21 -3.52 3.88 -7.94
CA LEU A 21 -4.85 4.17 -7.40
C LEU A 21 -5.19 3.11 -6.36
N GLY A 22 -5.55 3.55 -5.14
CA GLY A 22 -5.99 2.65 -4.09
C GLY A 22 -7.11 1.75 -4.60
N GLN A 23 -6.95 0.45 -4.43
CA GLN A 23 -7.96 -0.54 -4.80
C GLN A 23 -8.68 -0.95 -3.53
N SER A 24 -9.99 -0.73 -3.48
CA SER A 24 -10.85 -1.18 -2.39
C SER A 24 -11.88 -2.18 -2.91
N VAL A 25 -12.13 -3.23 -2.15
CA VAL A 25 -13.20 -4.20 -2.41
C VAL A 25 -13.88 -4.50 -1.08
N THR A 26 -15.20 -4.40 -1.05
CA THR A 26 -16.00 -4.82 0.10
C THR A 26 -16.98 -5.91 -0.33
N VAL A 27 -17.02 -6.98 0.44
CA VAL A 27 -17.97 -8.09 0.26
C VAL A 27 -18.86 -8.17 1.49
N THR A 28 -20.16 -8.21 1.27
CA THR A 28 -21.15 -8.47 2.33
C THR A 28 -21.59 -9.93 2.24
N GLY A 29 -21.37 -10.66 3.33
CA GLY A 29 -21.77 -12.05 3.50
C GLY A 29 -23.15 -12.20 4.14
N ALA A 30 -23.50 -13.44 4.48
CA ALA A 30 -24.75 -13.75 5.15
C ALA A 30 -24.89 -12.98 6.47
N ASN A 31 -26.13 -12.58 6.81
CA ASN A 31 -26.48 -11.87 8.05
C ASN A 31 -25.76 -10.53 8.25
N GLY A 32 -25.33 -9.87 7.16
CA GLY A 32 -24.75 -8.52 7.21
C GLY A 32 -23.27 -8.46 7.62
N ALA A 33 -22.59 -9.61 7.75
CA ALA A 33 -21.15 -9.63 7.96
C ALA A 33 -20.43 -9.00 6.75
N THR A 34 -19.31 -8.30 6.96
CA THR A 34 -18.56 -7.65 5.89
C THR A 34 -17.09 -8.02 5.91
N LEU A 35 -16.48 -8.04 4.73
CA LEU A 35 -15.03 -8.09 4.57
C LEU A 35 -14.62 -7.00 3.59
N SER A 36 -13.90 -5.99 4.08
CA SER A 36 -13.28 -4.95 3.27
C SER A 36 -11.81 -5.22 3.09
N LYS A 37 -11.29 -4.99 1.89
CA LYS A 37 -9.87 -5.08 1.58
C LYS A 37 -9.44 -3.89 0.77
N ASP A 38 -8.51 -3.14 1.33
CA ASP A 38 -7.94 -1.93 0.76
C ASP A 38 -6.47 -2.17 0.45
N ARG A 39 -6.03 -1.75 -0.73
CA ARG A 39 -4.66 -1.93 -1.20
C ARG A 39 -4.15 -0.66 -1.84
N THR A 40 -3.02 -0.18 -1.36
CA THR A 40 -2.27 0.93 -1.95
C THR A 40 -0.88 0.46 -2.31
N CYS A 41 -0.33 0.93 -3.42
CA CYS A 41 1.03 0.62 -3.82
C CYS A 41 1.70 1.84 -4.43
N LEU A 42 2.84 2.22 -3.87
CA LEU A 42 3.76 3.16 -4.49
C LEU A 42 4.86 2.37 -5.18
N ARG A 43 5.09 2.63 -6.46
CA ARG A 43 6.09 1.94 -7.28
C ARG A 43 6.94 2.98 -7.99
N GLY A 44 8.24 2.77 -8.01
CA GLY A 44 9.18 3.67 -8.69
C GLY A 44 10.62 3.21 -8.49
N ASN A 45 11.50 3.52 -9.45
CA ASN A 45 12.94 3.29 -9.36
C ASN A 45 13.34 1.86 -8.95
N GLY A 46 12.66 0.84 -9.49
CA GLY A 46 12.93 -0.57 -9.16
C GLY A 46 12.48 -1.02 -7.77
N ALA A 47 11.79 -0.14 -7.02
CA ALA A 47 11.25 -0.40 -5.70
C ALA A 47 9.72 -0.34 -5.67
N ALA A 48 9.13 -0.97 -4.64
CA ALA A 48 7.71 -0.96 -4.39
C ALA A 48 7.38 -0.99 -2.89
N ASN A 49 6.52 -0.08 -2.45
CA ASN A 49 5.93 -0.04 -1.12
C ASN A 49 4.43 -0.26 -1.24
N CYS A 50 3.96 -1.40 -0.77
CA CYS A 50 2.56 -1.77 -0.85
C CYS A 50 1.99 -2.01 0.54
N GLU A 51 0.88 -1.35 0.84
CA GLU A 51 0.05 -1.64 1.99
C GLU A 51 -1.20 -2.39 1.55
N THR A 52 -1.64 -3.33 2.37
CA THR A 52 -2.94 -3.99 2.19
C THR A 52 -3.57 -4.18 3.54
N THR A 53 -4.71 -3.53 3.75
CA THR A 53 -5.50 -3.64 4.96
C THR A 53 -6.72 -4.48 4.65
N THR A 54 -7.04 -5.42 5.51
CA THR A 54 -8.26 -6.21 5.43
C THR A 54 -8.99 -6.07 6.74
N THR A 55 -10.24 -5.65 6.70
CA THR A 55 -11.11 -5.51 7.86
C THR A 55 -12.29 -6.46 7.70
N ALA A 56 -12.51 -7.30 8.70
CA ALA A 56 -13.66 -8.18 8.76
C ALA A 56 -14.57 -7.74 9.91
N THR A 57 -15.87 -7.65 9.64
CA THR A 57 -16.91 -7.37 10.64
C THR A 57 -17.88 -8.54 10.66
N GLY A 58 -18.02 -9.17 11.82
CA GLY A 58 -19.00 -10.24 12.02
C GLY A 58 -20.42 -9.70 12.03
N ALA A 59 -21.41 -10.59 11.85
CA ALA A 59 -22.84 -10.23 11.90
C ALA A 59 -23.25 -9.59 13.24
N ASN A 60 -22.55 -9.92 14.32
CA ASN A 60 -22.78 -9.35 15.66
C ASN A 60 -21.91 -8.10 15.93
N GLY A 61 -21.31 -7.51 14.91
CA GLY A 61 -20.58 -6.24 14.98
C GLY A 61 -19.12 -6.32 15.46
N GLN A 62 -18.60 -7.48 15.83
CA GLN A 62 -17.18 -7.60 16.20
C GLN A 62 -16.29 -7.40 14.97
N THR A 63 -15.27 -6.58 15.11
CA THR A 63 -14.35 -6.24 14.03
C THR A 63 -12.96 -6.82 14.26
N GLY A 64 -12.27 -7.20 13.20
CA GLY A 64 -10.86 -7.57 13.23
C GLY A 64 -10.17 -7.05 11.98
N SER A 65 -8.88 -6.75 12.10
CA SER A 65 -8.12 -6.23 10.97
C SER A 65 -6.79 -6.96 10.79
N LYS A 66 -6.32 -6.94 9.54
CA LYS A 66 -5.00 -7.40 9.15
C LYS A 66 -4.39 -6.38 8.22
N THR A 67 -3.29 -5.78 8.64
CA THR A 67 -2.49 -4.88 7.80
C THR A 67 -1.24 -5.60 7.37
N ARG A 68 -0.94 -5.53 6.07
CA ARG A 68 0.29 -6.06 5.49
C ARG A 68 1.02 -4.93 4.78
N PHE A 69 2.22 -4.65 5.24
CA PHE A 69 3.14 -3.75 4.55
C PHE A 69 4.24 -4.56 3.88
N ARG A 70 4.53 -4.25 2.61
CA ARG A 70 5.64 -4.86 1.88
C ARG A 70 6.47 -3.79 1.20
N THR A 71 7.75 -3.76 1.53
CA THR A 71 8.79 -3.02 0.83
C THR A 71 9.61 -3.99 0.00
N SER A 72 9.82 -3.66 -1.26
CA SER A 72 10.65 -4.43 -2.18
C SER A 72 11.63 -3.49 -2.86
N GLU A 73 12.88 -3.87 -2.89
CA GLU A 73 14.00 -3.14 -3.49
C GLU A 73 14.87 -4.15 -4.26
N PRO A 74 15.78 -3.69 -5.14
CA PRO A 74 16.73 -4.59 -5.78
C PRO A 74 17.50 -5.42 -4.75
N GLY A 75 17.35 -6.75 -4.81
CA GLY A 75 18.05 -7.68 -3.93
C GLY A 75 17.39 -7.94 -2.57
N SER A 76 16.28 -7.29 -2.21
CA SER A 76 15.61 -7.54 -0.93
C SER A 76 14.10 -7.26 -0.96
N SER A 77 13.35 -8.01 -0.14
CA SER A 77 11.96 -7.69 0.17
C SER A 77 11.64 -7.96 1.63
N THR A 78 11.09 -6.94 2.29
CA THR A 78 10.60 -7.03 3.66
C THR A 78 9.07 -7.03 3.66
N THR A 79 8.47 -7.90 4.44
CA THR A 79 7.03 -7.94 4.67
C THR A 79 6.74 -7.93 6.15
N THR A 80 5.99 -6.92 6.59
CA THR A 80 5.41 -6.84 7.94
C THR A 80 3.92 -7.17 7.86
N VAL A 81 3.42 -7.94 8.82
CA VAL A 81 2.00 -8.27 8.95
C VAL A 81 1.58 -8.07 10.38
N ASP A 82 0.63 -7.17 10.58
CA ASP A 82 -0.03 -6.93 11.85
C ASP A 82 -1.47 -7.44 11.77
N ARG A 83 -1.93 -8.03 12.88
CA ARG A 83 -3.29 -8.55 13.02
C ARG A 83 -3.86 -8.06 14.33
N THR A 84 -5.00 -7.38 14.26
CA THR A 84 -5.73 -6.89 15.43
C THR A 84 -7.04 -7.66 15.55
N GLY A 85 -7.23 -8.32 16.70
CA GLY A 85 -8.47 -9.03 17.01
C GLY A 85 -9.58 -8.09 17.51
N PRO A 86 -10.80 -8.61 17.68
CA PRO A 86 -11.95 -7.85 18.20
C PRO A 86 -11.81 -7.39 19.64
N ASN A 87 -10.85 -7.93 20.39
CA ASN A 87 -10.48 -7.48 21.72
C ASN A 87 -9.41 -6.37 21.71
N GLY A 88 -9.02 -5.86 20.53
CA GLY A 88 -8.00 -4.83 20.35
C GLY A 88 -6.55 -5.33 20.47
N GLN A 89 -6.32 -6.61 20.78
CA GLN A 89 -4.97 -7.16 20.88
C GLN A 89 -4.35 -7.28 19.49
N THR A 90 -3.13 -6.77 19.35
CA THR A 90 -2.38 -6.79 18.09
C THR A 90 -1.19 -7.73 18.17
N ARG A 91 -1.01 -8.55 17.14
CA ARG A 91 0.18 -9.39 16.94
C ARG A 91 0.82 -9.09 15.61
N GLY A 92 2.08 -8.70 15.64
CA GLY A 92 2.90 -8.40 14.48
C GLY A 92 3.93 -9.48 14.19
N GLN A 93 4.28 -9.63 12.93
CA GLN A 93 5.46 -10.39 12.49
C GLN A 93 6.10 -9.70 11.29
N SER A 94 7.42 -9.75 11.20
CA SER A 94 8.16 -9.27 10.05
C SER A 94 9.07 -10.35 9.49
N ARG A 95 9.21 -10.37 8.17
CA ARG A 95 10.14 -11.25 7.45
C ARG A 95 10.84 -10.46 6.36
N THR A 96 12.16 -10.57 6.31
CA THR A 96 12.97 -10.10 5.19
C THR A 96 13.49 -11.28 4.38
N VAL A 97 13.49 -11.13 3.07
CA VAL A 97 14.11 -12.06 2.11
C VAL A 97 15.14 -11.27 1.34
N THR A 98 16.40 -11.69 1.44
CA THR A 98 17.53 -11.11 0.70
C THR A 98 17.99 -12.09 -0.36
N VAL A 99 18.28 -11.59 -1.56
CA VAL A 99 18.83 -12.38 -2.66
C VAL A 99 20.32 -12.07 -2.78
N SER A 100 21.17 -12.99 -2.36
CA SER A 100 22.62 -12.95 -2.59
C SER A 100 22.96 -13.77 -3.84
N ARG A 101 23.82 -13.25 -4.70
CA ARG A 101 24.43 -13.99 -5.83
C ARG A 101 25.85 -14.39 -5.48
#